data_AF-A0A371CUC3-F1
#
_entry.id   AF-A0A371CUC3-F1
#
_cell.length_a   1.000
_cell.length_b   1.000
_cell.length_c   1.000
_cell.angle_alpha   90.00
_cell.angle_beta   90.00
_cell.angle_gamma   90.00
#
_symmetry.space_group_name_H-M   'P 1'
#
loop_
_entity.id
_entity.type
_entity.pdbx_description
1 polymer ?
#
loop_
_entity_poly.entity_id
_entity_poly.type
_entity_poly.pdbx_seq_one_letter_code
_entity_poly.pdbx_strand_id
1 'polypeptide(L)'
;MTKVIHEVVVNIPPEYYRAYPNLERLVILKEEVFYDHRSRSYLSGKHLYQETIRWIEEYPYERLKRGVELKDGPLMLEYCLRGLAQCEVGSSSGSTIRGVFDKGLVHKEFLDMLETLTGVKDMPSIVREGGQVPHINKSTPLLRLRALAACAWAYFDTHFKLPDAGSMYGIVTNSFMQNSAFLANICARDDWQPRIVIRIANWLRSLDYRYPGLRNEATQAISAMKYLWSAYDAYSKRRIAAHVKEFLKVQAAENVYICAAHDCDVQAMHKDAFRACTGNCPPETKPHYCSKLCQQKHWFVHRYVCKKGIPADPVGVDDGDPDWVDVGERYDTSYPEDVILATSQVWSSRPGADICIDVQHHSPYRPMDIIRIRTTTLSPAFLRYFRWYWKLEENH
;
A
#
# COMPACT_ATOMS: atom_id res chain seq x y z
N MET A 1 14.40 6.89 -19.23
CA MET A 1 14.29 6.73 -17.75
C MET A 1 12.95 6.10 -17.44
N THR A 2 12.93 5.00 -16.69
CA THR A 2 11.71 4.20 -16.46
C THR A 2 10.98 4.72 -15.22
N LYS A 3 9.69 5.05 -15.35
CA LYS A 3 8.83 5.39 -14.20
C LYS A 3 8.67 4.17 -13.28
N VAL A 4 8.79 4.35 -11.97
CA VAL A 4 8.62 3.28 -10.99
C VAL A 4 7.22 3.39 -10.39
N ILE A 5 6.38 2.36 -10.58
CA ILE A 5 5.02 2.32 -10.04
C ILE A 5 5.02 1.54 -8.72
N HIS A 6 4.75 2.23 -7.62
CA HIS A 6 4.51 1.67 -6.30
C HIS A 6 3.01 1.42 -6.13
N GLU A 7 2.59 0.16 -6.26
CA GLU A 7 1.17 -0.22 -6.09
C GLU A 7 0.83 -0.38 -4.61
N VAL A 8 -0.19 0.34 -4.17
CA VAL A 8 -0.79 0.26 -2.83
C VAL A 8 -2.23 -0.23 -3.01
N VAL A 9 -2.55 -1.35 -2.38
CA VAL A 9 -3.89 -1.95 -2.45
C VAL A 9 -4.65 -1.62 -1.17
N VAL A 10 -5.78 -0.93 -1.29
CA VAL A 10 -6.63 -0.52 -0.16
C VAL A 10 -8.00 -1.16 -0.30
N ASN A 11 -8.22 -2.26 0.41
CA ASN A 11 -9.48 -3.01 0.39
C ASN A 11 -10.05 -3.11 1.80
N ILE A 12 -10.77 -2.07 2.21
CA ILE A 12 -11.47 -2.01 3.50
C ILE A 12 -12.94 -2.38 3.27
N PRO A 13 -13.43 -3.51 3.81
CA PRO A 13 -14.86 -3.82 3.77
C PRO A 13 -15.64 -2.78 4.60
N PRO A 14 -16.66 -2.11 4.02
CA PRO A 14 -17.39 -1.04 4.71
C PRO A 14 -17.98 -1.47 6.06
N GLU A 15 -18.40 -2.73 6.17
CA GLU A 15 -18.97 -3.30 7.40
C GLU A 15 -17.97 -3.40 8.57
N TYR A 16 -16.66 -3.35 8.30
CA TYR A 16 -15.61 -3.43 9.32
C TYR A 16 -14.90 -2.09 9.56
N TYR A 17 -15.25 -1.06 8.80
CA TYR A 17 -14.67 0.25 8.99
C TYR A 17 -14.96 0.77 10.40
N ARG A 18 -13.88 1.06 11.15
CA ARG A 18 -13.94 1.49 12.56
C ARG A 18 -14.58 0.48 13.53
N ALA A 19 -14.59 -0.82 13.18
CA ALA A 19 -15.03 -1.87 14.12
C ALA A 19 -14.17 -1.91 15.39
N TYR A 20 -12.85 -1.66 15.25
CA TYR A 20 -11.92 -1.47 16.37
C TYR A 20 -10.98 -0.28 16.08
N PRO A 21 -10.45 0.39 17.11
CA PRO A 21 -9.38 1.37 16.94
C PRO A 21 -8.17 0.74 16.24
N ASN A 22 -7.66 1.40 15.20
CA ASN A 22 -6.48 0.99 14.42
C ASN A 22 -6.52 -0.43 13.82
N LEU A 23 -7.73 -1.00 13.60
CA LEU A 23 -7.89 -2.34 13.00
C LEU A 23 -7.15 -2.46 11.66
N GLU A 24 -7.26 -1.44 10.82
CA GLU A 24 -6.65 -1.31 9.50
C GLU A 24 -5.13 -1.49 9.59
N ARG A 25 -4.50 -0.88 10.60
CA ARG A 25 -3.06 -1.00 10.83
C ARG A 25 -2.68 -2.41 11.23
N LEU A 26 -3.49 -3.07 12.06
CA LEU A 26 -3.27 -4.47 12.46
C LEU A 26 -3.45 -5.42 11.26
N VAL A 27 -4.47 -5.20 10.43
CA VAL A 27 -4.72 -5.99 9.22
C VAL A 27 -3.55 -5.85 8.24
N ILE A 28 -3.09 -4.63 7.96
CA ILE A 28 -1.93 -4.37 7.09
C ILE A 28 -0.67 -5.04 7.66
N LEU A 29 -0.42 -4.89 8.96
CA LEU A 29 0.72 -5.52 9.62
C LEU A 29 0.68 -7.05 9.48
N LYS A 30 -0.48 -7.67 9.76
CA LYS A 30 -0.67 -9.12 9.59
C LYS A 30 -0.48 -9.54 8.13
N GLU A 31 -1.03 -8.77 7.18
CA GLU A 31 -0.82 -9.03 5.75
C GLU A 31 0.67 -9.00 5.39
N GLU A 32 1.41 -8.01 5.90
CA GLU A 32 2.81 -7.80 5.57
C GLU A 32 3.76 -8.82 6.21
N VAL A 33 3.39 -9.46 7.31
CA VAL A 33 4.26 -10.37 8.07
C VAL A 33 3.85 -11.84 8.03
N PHE A 34 2.58 -12.17 7.76
CA PHE A 34 2.08 -13.56 7.82
C PHE A 34 2.01 -14.27 6.47
N TYR A 35 2.11 -13.55 5.35
CA TYR A 35 1.88 -14.11 4.02
C TYR A 35 3.07 -13.90 3.11
N ASP A 36 3.61 -15.01 2.61
CA ASP A 36 4.62 -15.01 1.57
C ASP A 36 4.04 -14.46 0.28
N HIS A 37 4.72 -13.47 -0.32
CA HIS A 37 4.25 -12.80 -1.53
C HIS A 37 4.17 -13.72 -2.76
N ARG A 38 4.82 -14.89 -2.71
CA ARG A 38 4.81 -15.92 -3.77
C ARG A 38 3.61 -16.85 -3.64
N SER A 39 2.95 -16.87 -2.48
CA SER A 39 1.77 -17.69 -2.28
C SER A 39 0.67 -17.30 -3.27
N ARG A 40 0.12 -18.30 -3.97
CA ARG A 40 -0.99 -18.09 -4.92
C ARG A 40 -2.31 -17.78 -4.22
N SER A 41 -2.39 -18.04 -2.92
CA SER A 41 -3.56 -17.74 -2.10
C SER A 41 -3.56 -16.27 -1.73
N TYR A 42 -3.93 -15.41 -2.68
CA TYR A 42 -4.26 -14.03 -2.35
C TYR A 42 -5.50 -14.07 -1.46
N LEU A 43 -5.32 -13.84 -0.16
CA LEU A 43 -6.47 -13.73 0.73
C LEU A 43 -7.25 -12.48 0.36
N SER A 44 -8.56 -12.63 0.21
CA SER A 44 -9.43 -11.48 0.00
C SER A 44 -9.29 -10.54 1.21
N GLY A 45 -9.31 -9.23 0.97
CA GLY A 45 -9.24 -8.24 2.06
C GLY A 45 -10.32 -8.52 3.12
N LYS A 46 -11.53 -8.91 2.68
CA LYS A 46 -12.62 -9.33 3.57
C LYS A 46 -12.23 -10.47 4.51
N HIS A 47 -11.55 -11.50 4.01
CA HIS A 47 -11.12 -12.62 4.84
C HIS A 47 -10.07 -12.17 5.88
N LEU A 48 -9.10 -11.34 5.49
CA LEU A 48 -8.09 -10.81 6.42
C LEU A 48 -8.72 -10.02 7.57
N TYR A 49 -9.73 -9.19 7.28
CA TYR A 49 -10.49 -8.47 8.30
C TYR A 49 -11.25 -9.42 9.22
N GLN A 50 -11.99 -10.38 8.65
CA GLN A 50 -12.75 -11.37 9.42
C GLN A 50 -11.87 -12.18 10.36
N GLU A 51 -10.73 -12.68 9.86
CA GLU A 51 -9.78 -13.41 10.68
C GLU A 51 -9.18 -12.51 11.76
N THR A 52 -8.84 -11.27 11.44
CA THR A 52 -8.25 -10.35 12.43
C THR A 52 -9.25 -10.02 13.55
N ILE A 53 -10.50 -9.73 13.21
CA ILE A 53 -11.58 -9.50 14.19
C ILE A 53 -11.82 -10.76 15.03
N ARG A 54 -11.93 -11.94 14.41
CA ARG A 54 -12.08 -13.22 15.14
C ARG A 54 -10.96 -13.41 16.16
N TRP A 55 -9.71 -13.10 15.79
CA TRP A 55 -8.59 -13.18 16.72
C TRP A 55 -8.70 -12.15 17.86
N ILE A 56 -9.20 -10.95 17.59
CA ILE A 56 -9.47 -9.95 18.63
C ILE A 56 -10.45 -10.51 19.67
N GLU A 57 -11.55 -11.09 19.21
CA GLU A 57 -12.60 -11.67 20.05
C GLU A 57 -12.13 -12.92 20.82
N GLU A 58 -11.40 -13.82 20.17
CA GLU A 58 -10.90 -15.07 20.78
C GLU A 58 -9.77 -14.83 21.80
N TYR A 59 -8.98 -13.77 21.60
CA TYR A 59 -7.80 -13.45 22.41
C TYR A 59 -7.92 -12.02 22.96
N PRO A 60 -8.77 -11.78 23.97
CA PRO A 60 -8.87 -10.48 24.62
C PRO A 60 -7.56 -10.12 25.34
N TYR A 61 -7.39 -8.82 25.65
CA TYR A 61 -6.17 -8.27 26.26
C TYR A 61 -5.64 -9.09 27.44
N GLU A 62 -6.49 -9.45 28.41
CA GLU A 62 -6.09 -10.22 29.59
C GLU A 62 -5.52 -11.61 29.24
N ARG A 63 -6.07 -12.25 28.22
CA ARG A 63 -5.57 -13.55 27.73
C ARG A 63 -4.20 -13.39 27.09
N LEU A 64 -3.99 -12.33 26.32
CA LEU A 64 -2.69 -12.02 25.72
C LEU A 64 -1.64 -11.74 26.80
N LYS A 65 -1.98 -10.91 27.79
CA LYS A 65 -1.11 -10.60 28.93
C LYS A 65 -0.71 -11.86 29.70
N ARG A 66 -1.68 -12.74 30.00
CA ARG A 66 -1.41 -14.03 30.62
C ARG A 66 -0.53 -14.92 29.74
N GLY A 67 -0.71 -14.88 28.42
CA GLY A 67 0.14 -15.57 27.45
C GLY A 67 1.60 -15.11 27.50
N VAL A 68 1.83 -13.79 27.65
CA VAL A 68 3.17 -13.22 27.83
C VAL A 68 3.81 -13.72 29.12
N GLU A 69 3.09 -13.71 30.25
CA GLU A 69 3.59 -14.23 31.54
C GLU A 69 3.98 -15.71 31.45
N LEU A 70 3.19 -16.50 30.72
CA LEU A 70 3.42 -17.94 30.52
C LEU A 70 4.39 -18.25 29.37
N LYS A 71 4.98 -17.23 28.72
CA LYS A 71 5.86 -17.37 27.56
C LYS A 71 5.23 -18.19 26.42
N ASP A 72 3.93 -18.06 26.19
CA ASP A 72 3.19 -18.71 25.10
C ASP A 72 3.44 -17.97 23.78
N GLY A 73 4.22 -18.58 22.89
CA GLY A 73 4.69 -17.95 21.66
C GLY A 73 3.59 -17.32 20.81
N PRO A 74 2.52 -18.05 20.43
CA PRO A 74 1.42 -17.49 19.65
C PRO A 74 0.77 -16.25 20.29
N LEU A 75 0.52 -16.28 21.60
CA LEU A 75 -0.08 -15.15 22.32
C LEU A 75 0.87 -13.96 22.45
N MET A 76 2.17 -14.23 22.68
CA MET A 76 3.21 -13.19 22.68
C MET A 76 3.32 -12.49 21.33
N LEU A 77 3.29 -13.25 20.23
CA LEU A 77 3.34 -12.68 18.88
C LEU A 77 2.12 -11.78 18.64
N GLU A 78 0.91 -12.28 18.93
CA GLU A 78 -0.31 -11.49 18.76
C GLU A 78 -0.31 -10.22 19.64
N TYR A 79 0.16 -10.32 20.88
CA TYR A 79 0.33 -9.19 21.78
C TYR A 79 1.26 -8.11 21.19
N CYS A 80 2.41 -8.52 20.65
CA CYS A 80 3.35 -7.61 19.99
C CYS A 80 2.76 -6.94 18.75
N LEU A 81 2.09 -7.70 17.87
CA LEU A 81 1.48 -7.14 16.66
C LEU A 81 0.39 -6.12 16.98
N ARG A 82 -0.45 -6.41 17.98
CA ARG A 82 -1.46 -5.48 18.48
C ARG A 82 -0.86 -4.24 19.13
N GLY A 83 0.22 -4.40 19.88
CA GLY A 83 0.97 -3.29 20.45
C GLY A 83 1.61 -2.38 19.39
N LEU A 84 2.24 -2.96 18.36
CA LEU A 84 2.79 -2.21 17.22
C LEU A 84 1.71 -1.50 16.39
N ALA A 85 0.54 -2.11 16.27
CA ALA A 85 -0.62 -1.54 15.58
C ALA A 85 -1.44 -0.58 16.47
N GLN A 86 -1.18 -0.52 17.78
CA GLN A 86 -2.01 0.19 18.76
C GLN A 86 -3.49 -0.19 18.68
N CYS A 87 -3.76 -1.49 18.54
CA CYS A 87 -5.12 -2.05 18.38
C CYS A 87 -5.40 -3.01 19.54
N GLU A 88 -6.33 -2.67 20.43
CA GLU A 88 -6.71 -3.47 21.62
C GLU A 88 -5.57 -3.78 22.63
N VAL A 89 -4.39 -3.19 22.44
CA VAL A 89 -3.26 -3.22 23.37
C VAL A 89 -2.77 -1.79 23.53
N GLY A 90 -2.96 -1.23 24.72
CA GLY A 90 -2.51 0.11 25.05
C GLY A 90 -0.99 0.18 25.19
N SER A 91 -0.42 1.34 24.86
CA SER A 91 0.94 1.72 25.25
C SER A 91 1.05 1.66 26.77
N SER A 92 1.84 0.72 27.31
CA SER A 92 2.06 0.65 28.75
C SER A 92 2.77 1.94 29.21
N SER A 93 2.10 2.72 30.05
CA SER A 93 2.57 4.00 30.58
C SER A 93 3.51 3.80 31.78
N GLY A 94 4.56 3.00 31.63
CA GLY A 94 5.38 2.62 32.78
C GLY A 94 6.77 2.08 32.49
N SER A 95 7.62 2.83 31.76
CA SER A 95 9.09 2.71 31.85
C SER A 95 9.77 3.73 30.92
N THR A 96 9.91 4.97 31.38
CA THR A 96 10.77 5.99 30.76
C THR A 96 12.23 5.65 31.07
N ILE A 97 12.85 4.80 30.24
CA ILE A 97 14.31 4.64 30.22
C ILE A 97 14.86 5.68 29.24
N ARG A 98 15.47 6.74 29.79
CA ARG A 98 16.15 7.80 29.03
C ARG A 98 17.16 7.22 28.04
N GLY A 99 16.93 7.48 26.76
CA GLY A 99 17.80 7.11 25.64
C GLY A 99 17.11 7.35 24.30
N VAL A 100 17.76 7.09 23.17
CA VAL A 100 17.27 7.35 21.79
C VAL A 100 15.87 6.76 21.49
N PHE A 101 15.37 5.85 22.34
CA PHE A 101 14.03 5.25 22.32
C PHE A 101 12.93 6.04 23.07
N ASP A 102 13.25 7.15 23.77
CA ASP A 102 12.31 7.93 24.61
C ASP A 102 11.31 8.81 23.82
N LYS A 103 11.41 8.85 22.49
CA LYS A 103 10.52 9.66 21.62
C LYS A 103 9.26 8.93 21.15
N GLY A 104 8.85 7.83 21.80
CA GLY A 104 7.59 7.14 21.47
C GLY A 104 7.53 6.51 20.07
N LEU A 105 8.69 6.23 19.45
CA LEU A 105 8.79 5.82 18.04
C LEU A 105 8.44 4.34 17.82
N VAL A 106 8.86 3.46 18.75
CA VAL A 106 8.40 2.07 18.94
C VAL A 106 8.55 1.71 20.42
N HIS A 107 7.56 1.01 20.98
CA HIS A 107 7.66 0.45 22.33
C HIS A 107 8.74 -0.62 22.36
N LYS A 108 9.91 -0.29 22.90
CA LYS A 108 11.08 -1.18 23.01
C LYS A 108 10.70 -2.56 23.56
N GLU A 109 9.75 -2.63 24.49
CA GLU A 109 9.20 -3.87 25.04
C GLU A 109 8.67 -4.85 23.97
N PHE A 110 7.94 -4.37 22.96
CA PHE A 110 7.42 -5.24 21.90
C PHE A 110 8.55 -5.70 20.98
N LEU A 111 9.53 -4.84 20.73
CA LEU A 111 10.68 -5.19 19.92
C LEU A 111 11.53 -6.26 20.61
N ASP A 112 11.87 -6.08 21.88
CA ASP A 112 12.62 -7.07 22.67
C ASP A 112 11.85 -8.41 22.77
N MET A 113 10.53 -8.35 22.90
CA MET A 113 9.71 -9.57 22.90
C MET A 113 9.72 -10.27 21.54
N LEU A 114 9.56 -9.53 20.43
CA LEU A 114 9.64 -10.08 19.07
C LEU A 114 11.03 -10.67 18.79
N GLU A 115 12.10 -9.97 19.15
CA GLU A 115 13.47 -10.44 18.97
C GLU A 115 13.72 -11.74 19.77
N THR A 116 13.13 -11.85 20.96
CA THR A 116 13.13 -13.10 21.74
C THR A 116 12.41 -14.24 21.02
N LEU A 117 11.23 -13.97 20.44
CA LEU A 117 10.45 -14.96 19.71
C LEU A 117 11.16 -15.50 18.45
N THR A 118 12.08 -14.75 17.84
CA THR A 118 12.82 -15.23 16.66
C THR A 118 13.71 -16.44 16.96
N GLY A 119 14.19 -16.56 18.19
CA GLY A 119 15.19 -17.56 18.57
C GLY A 119 16.60 -17.31 17.99
N VAL A 120 16.84 -16.17 17.34
CA VAL A 120 18.17 -15.76 16.84
C VAL A 120 19.00 -15.23 18.03
N LYS A 121 20.30 -15.52 18.03
CA LYS A 121 21.22 -15.11 19.10
C LYS A 121 21.64 -13.65 18.96
N ASP A 122 22.08 -13.28 17.76
CA ASP A 122 22.60 -11.95 17.45
C ASP A 122 21.47 -11.08 16.88
N MET A 123 20.68 -10.47 17.77
CA MET A 123 19.60 -9.56 17.40
C MET A 123 19.99 -8.10 17.71
N PRO A 124 19.49 -7.12 16.95
CA PRO A 124 20.01 -5.75 17.06
C PRO A 124 19.70 -5.02 18.38
N SER A 125 18.60 -5.34 19.08
CA SER A 125 18.24 -4.65 20.34
C SER A 125 18.60 -5.41 21.61
N ILE A 126 18.77 -6.73 21.55
CA ILE A 126 19.06 -7.55 22.74
C ILE A 126 20.53 -7.97 22.80
N VAL A 127 21.24 -7.48 23.81
CA VAL A 127 22.52 -8.05 24.25
C VAL A 127 22.23 -9.14 25.29
N ARG A 128 22.45 -10.41 24.95
CA ARG A 128 22.19 -11.54 25.85
C ARG A 128 23.44 -11.91 26.65
N GLU A 129 23.43 -11.65 27.96
CA GLU A 129 24.46 -12.16 28.87
C GLU A 129 24.49 -13.71 28.79
N GLY A 130 25.65 -14.27 28.44
CA GLY A 130 25.83 -15.72 28.26
C GLY A 130 25.27 -16.33 26.96
N GLY A 131 24.69 -15.53 26.05
CA GLY A 131 24.27 -15.97 24.71
C GLY A 131 23.14 -16.99 24.64
N GLN A 132 22.43 -17.24 25.75
CA GLN A 132 21.32 -18.21 25.80
C GLN A 132 19.99 -17.57 25.38
N VAL A 133 19.26 -18.27 24.50
CA VAL A 133 17.92 -17.87 24.06
C VAL A 133 16.89 -18.35 25.11
N PRO A 134 16.01 -17.48 25.63
CA PRO A 134 14.95 -17.92 26.53
C PRO A 134 14.07 -19.00 25.90
N HIS A 135 13.68 -20.00 26.70
CA HIS A 135 12.71 -21.00 26.24
C HIS A 135 11.32 -20.35 26.08
N ILE A 136 10.70 -20.58 24.92
CA ILE A 136 9.36 -20.09 24.56
C ILE A 136 8.46 -21.29 24.28
N ASN A 137 7.32 -21.35 24.97
CA ASN A 137 6.33 -22.41 24.80
C ASN A 137 5.68 -22.30 23.42
N LYS A 138 5.41 -23.44 22.78
CA LYS A 138 4.77 -23.53 21.45
C LYS A 138 5.51 -22.73 20.36
N SER A 139 6.83 -22.59 20.48
CA SER A 139 7.67 -21.94 19.47
C SER A 139 7.80 -22.84 18.24
N THR A 140 7.08 -22.52 17.16
CA THR A 140 7.17 -23.24 15.87
C THR A 140 8.10 -22.50 14.89
N PRO A 141 8.66 -23.18 13.87
CA PRO A 141 9.48 -22.52 12.85
C PRO A 141 8.75 -21.36 12.15
N LEU A 142 7.48 -21.54 11.78
CA LEU A 142 6.68 -20.49 11.15
C LEU A 142 6.46 -19.29 12.08
N LEU A 143 6.26 -19.54 13.38
CA LEU A 143 6.13 -18.47 14.37
C LEU A 143 7.40 -17.62 14.46
N ARG A 144 8.58 -18.27 14.48
CA ARG A 144 9.87 -17.58 14.51
C ARG A 144 10.08 -16.71 13.27
N LEU A 145 9.73 -17.23 12.08
CA LEU A 145 9.81 -16.50 10.82
C LEU A 145 8.85 -15.30 10.77
N ARG A 146 7.64 -15.44 11.32
CA ARG A 146 6.68 -14.33 11.46
C ARG A 146 7.15 -13.27 12.44
N ALA A 147 7.75 -13.68 13.57
CA ALA A 147 8.36 -12.76 14.53
C ALA A 147 9.54 -12.00 13.91
N LEU A 148 10.37 -12.68 13.10
CA LEU A 148 11.48 -12.07 12.37
C LEU A 148 10.98 -11.03 11.35
N ALA A 149 9.94 -11.36 10.59
CA ALA A 149 9.28 -10.43 9.67
C ALA A 149 8.66 -9.23 10.40
N ALA A 150 8.06 -9.45 11.58
CA ALA A 150 7.53 -8.39 12.43
C ALA A 150 8.63 -7.48 13.01
N CYS A 151 9.81 -8.01 13.34
CA CYS A 151 10.97 -7.19 13.69
C CYS A 151 11.39 -6.31 12.51
N ALA A 152 11.52 -6.89 11.31
CA ALA A 152 11.87 -6.15 10.10
C ALA A 152 10.87 -5.02 9.84
N TRP A 153 9.57 -5.31 10.00
CA TRP A 153 8.49 -4.34 9.90
C TRP A 153 8.62 -3.23 10.94
N ALA A 154 8.83 -3.58 12.21
CA ALA A 154 8.92 -2.61 13.30
C ALA A 154 10.08 -1.63 13.07
N TYR A 155 11.26 -2.12 12.70
CA TYR A 155 12.40 -1.27 12.38
C TYR A 155 12.14 -0.38 11.15
N PHE A 156 11.50 -0.92 10.12
CA PHE A 156 11.15 -0.16 8.93
C PHE A 156 10.13 0.95 9.23
N ASP A 157 9.05 0.64 9.96
CA ASP A 157 8.04 1.61 10.42
C ASP A 157 8.65 2.68 11.33
N THR A 158 9.56 2.28 12.24
CA THR A 158 10.31 3.22 13.09
C THR A 158 11.09 4.24 12.26
N HIS A 159 11.78 3.78 11.21
CA HIS A 159 12.56 4.66 10.36
C HIS A 159 11.70 5.78 9.77
N PHE A 160 10.50 5.47 9.25
CA PHE A 160 9.61 6.49 8.65
C PHE A 160 8.95 7.44 9.64
N LYS A 161 9.02 7.16 10.93
CA LYS A 161 8.57 8.09 11.97
C LYS A 161 9.65 9.12 12.35
N LEU A 162 10.87 8.99 11.82
CA LEU A 162 11.93 9.98 12.02
C LEU A 162 11.69 11.24 11.16
N PRO A 163 12.05 12.44 11.65
CA PRO A 163 11.89 13.68 10.88
C PRO A 163 12.60 13.69 9.52
N ASP A 164 13.68 12.95 9.40
CA ASP A 164 14.64 12.92 8.29
C ASP A 164 14.64 11.59 7.52
N ALA A 165 13.61 10.74 7.72
CA ALA A 165 13.51 9.38 7.17
C ALA A 165 13.63 9.28 5.64
N GLY A 166 13.25 10.34 4.91
CA GLY A 166 13.35 10.37 3.46
C GLY A 166 14.78 10.61 2.93
N SER A 167 15.67 11.09 3.79
CA SER A 167 17.01 11.58 3.43
C SER A 167 18.08 10.49 3.56
N MET A 168 19.18 10.62 2.80
CA MET A 168 20.36 9.77 3.04
C MET A 168 20.95 9.97 4.45
N TYR A 169 20.84 11.18 5.00
CA TYR A 169 21.31 11.47 6.36
C TYR A 169 20.59 10.58 7.40
N GLY A 170 19.26 10.48 7.34
CA GLY A 170 18.48 9.63 8.25
C GLY A 170 18.82 8.13 8.13
N ILE A 171 19.21 7.67 6.93
CA ILE A 171 19.66 6.29 6.68
C ILE A 171 21.03 6.02 7.31
N VAL A 172 21.95 6.98 7.21
CA VAL A 172 23.34 6.81 7.67
C VAL A 172 23.44 7.00 9.19
N THR A 173 22.66 7.91 9.77
CA THR A 173 22.76 8.24 11.20
C THR A 173 21.97 7.31 12.11
N ASN A 174 21.02 6.52 11.58
CA ASN A 174 20.19 5.61 12.36
C ASN A 174 20.32 4.17 11.85
N SER A 175 20.39 3.21 12.78
CA SER A 175 20.52 1.78 12.44
C SER A 175 19.21 1.13 12.01
N PHE A 176 18.05 1.78 12.15
CA PHE A 176 16.74 1.16 11.88
C PHE A 176 16.60 0.59 10.48
N MET A 177 17.01 1.35 9.45
CA MET A 177 16.93 0.85 8.08
C MET A 177 17.88 -0.33 7.85
N GLN A 178 19.12 -0.26 8.37
CA GLN A 178 20.08 -1.36 8.29
C GLN A 178 19.57 -2.62 9.01
N ASN A 179 18.99 -2.47 10.20
CA ASN A 179 18.39 -3.56 10.98
C ASN A 179 17.21 -4.19 10.22
N SER A 180 16.32 -3.37 9.65
CA SER A 180 15.21 -3.88 8.84
C SER A 180 15.70 -4.68 7.62
N ALA A 181 16.72 -4.17 6.91
CA ALA A 181 17.32 -4.84 5.77
C ALA A 181 18.00 -6.16 6.16
N PHE A 182 18.73 -6.16 7.27
CA PHE A 182 19.38 -7.35 7.83
C PHE A 182 18.36 -8.45 8.14
N LEU A 183 17.27 -8.10 8.84
CA LEU A 183 16.23 -9.05 9.20
C LEU A 183 15.46 -9.55 7.97
N ALA A 184 15.19 -8.67 7.00
CA ALA A 184 14.60 -9.06 5.73
C ALA A 184 15.51 -10.01 4.93
N ASN A 185 16.84 -9.81 4.99
CA ASN A 185 17.82 -10.72 4.41
C ASN A 185 17.81 -12.10 5.10
N ILE A 186 17.65 -12.16 6.43
CA ILE A 186 17.49 -13.44 7.15
C ILE A 186 16.18 -14.13 6.75
N CYS A 187 15.06 -13.41 6.69
CA CYS A 187 13.79 -13.95 6.18
C CYS A 187 13.99 -14.59 4.80
N ALA A 188 14.59 -13.86 3.87
CA ALA A 188 14.85 -14.34 2.51
C ALA A 188 15.82 -15.54 2.47
N ARG A 189 16.84 -15.57 3.33
CA ARG A 189 17.77 -16.70 3.48
C ARG A 189 17.04 -17.98 3.87
N ASP A 190 16.08 -17.86 4.79
CA ASP A 190 15.30 -18.98 5.34
C ASP A 190 14.06 -19.30 4.49
N ASP A 191 14.06 -18.85 3.22
CA ASP A 191 12.99 -19.02 2.23
C ASP A 191 11.62 -18.50 2.68
N TRP A 192 11.59 -17.49 3.56
CA TRP A 192 10.39 -16.79 3.98
C TRP A 192 10.38 -15.39 3.39
N GLN A 193 9.50 -15.12 2.43
CA GLN A 193 9.49 -13.83 1.70
C GLN A 193 8.15 -13.12 1.85
N PRO A 194 7.76 -12.72 3.08
CA PRO A 194 6.53 -11.95 3.27
C PRO A 194 6.66 -10.56 2.64
N ARG A 195 5.53 -9.87 2.44
CA ARG A 195 5.51 -8.62 1.67
C ARG A 195 6.46 -7.55 2.21
N ILE A 196 6.67 -7.51 3.53
CA ILE A 196 7.61 -6.56 4.15
C ILE A 196 9.05 -6.72 3.63
N VAL A 197 9.50 -7.95 3.33
CA VAL A 197 10.85 -8.19 2.76
C VAL A 197 11.00 -7.49 1.42
N ILE A 198 9.99 -7.63 0.56
CA ILE A 198 9.98 -7.01 -0.76
C ILE A 198 9.82 -5.49 -0.65
N ARG A 199 8.99 -5.00 0.28
CA ARG A 199 8.79 -3.56 0.50
C ARG A 199 10.08 -2.88 0.94
N ILE A 200 10.83 -3.48 1.87
CA ILE A 200 12.15 -3.02 2.31
C ILE A 200 13.11 -2.99 1.13
N ALA A 201 13.23 -4.10 0.38
CA ALA A 201 14.15 -4.16 -0.77
C ALA A 201 13.79 -3.15 -1.88
N ASN A 202 12.50 -2.97 -2.17
CA ASN A 202 12.02 -2.00 -3.16
C ASN A 202 12.39 -0.57 -2.76
N TRP A 203 12.20 -0.24 -1.48
CA TRP A 203 12.61 1.05 -0.96
C TRP A 203 14.13 1.22 -0.98
N LEU A 204 14.91 0.20 -0.63
CA LEU A 204 16.37 0.30 -0.69
C LEU A 204 16.89 0.43 -2.12
N ARG A 205 16.31 -0.31 -3.07
CA ARG A 205 16.65 -0.18 -4.50
C ARG A 205 16.40 1.24 -5.00
N SER A 206 15.44 1.95 -4.39
CA SER A 206 15.16 3.29 -4.81
C SER A 206 16.26 4.30 -4.56
N LEU A 207 17.15 4.02 -3.62
CA LEU A 207 18.24 4.91 -3.30
C LEU A 207 19.16 5.15 -4.50
N ASP A 208 19.32 4.17 -5.40
CA ASP A 208 20.15 4.28 -6.59
C ASP A 208 19.69 5.40 -7.54
N TYR A 209 18.37 5.64 -7.63
CA TYR A 209 17.82 6.71 -8.47
C TYR A 209 17.56 8.02 -7.71
N ARG A 210 17.31 7.95 -6.39
CA ARG A 210 17.15 9.15 -5.55
C ARG A 210 18.49 9.85 -5.28
N TYR A 211 19.56 9.07 -5.16
CA TYR A 211 20.90 9.53 -4.79
C TYR A 211 21.97 8.91 -5.70
N PRO A 212 21.94 9.21 -7.02
CA PRO A 212 22.83 8.58 -7.99
C PRO A 212 24.31 8.84 -7.65
N GLY A 213 25.12 7.78 -7.68
CA GLY A 213 26.56 7.85 -7.43
C GLY A 213 26.97 7.92 -5.95
N LEU A 214 26.04 8.06 -5.01
CA LEU A 214 26.35 8.14 -3.59
C LEU A 214 26.51 6.74 -2.99
N ARG A 215 27.75 6.32 -2.76
CA ARG A 215 28.09 5.06 -2.07
C ARG A 215 28.82 5.38 -0.76
N ASN A 216 28.29 4.89 0.35
CA ASN A 216 28.90 4.98 1.68
C ASN A 216 28.90 3.59 2.33
N GLU A 217 29.51 3.46 3.50
CA GLU A 217 29.61 2.17 4.19
C GLU A 217 28.24 1.53 4.48
N ALA A 218 27.24 2.34 4.85
CA ALA A 218 25.88 1.88 5.11
C ALA A 218 25.24 1.27 3.84
N THR A 219 25.34 1.95 2.70
CA THR A 219 24.78 1.45 1.43
C THR A 219 25.58 0.25 0.90
N GLN A 220 26.89 0.20 1.15
CA GLN A 220 27.72 -0.97 0.83
C GLN A 220 27.33 -2.20 1.64
N ALA A 221 27.15 -2.07 2.96
CA ALA A 221 26.73 -3.18 3.82
C ALA A 221 25.38 -3.76 3.37
N ILE A 222 24.43 -2.89 3.03
CA ILE A 222 23.13 -3.31 2.49
C ILE A 222 23.30 -3.97 1.12
N SER A 223 24.15 -3.44 0.23
CA SER A 223 24.39 -4.04 -1.10
C SER A 223 24.94 -5.47 -1.02
N ALA A 224 25.64 -5.82 0.07
CA ALA A 224 26.18 -7.16 0.30
C ALA A 224 25.14 -8.21 0.73
N MET A 225 23.89 -7.81 1.02
CA MET A 225 22.80 -8.69 1.48
C MET A 225 22.22 -9.55 0.33
N LYS A 226 22.99 -10.57 -0.08
CA LYS A 226 22.69 -11.38 -1.27
C LYS A 226 21.30 -12.02 -1.31
N TYR A 227 20.75 -12.45 -0.16
CA TYR A 227 19.46 -13.13 -0.13
C TYR A 227 18.31 -12.15 -0.33
N LEU A 228 18.39 -10.96 0.29
CA LEU A 228 17.43 -9.88 0.08
C LEU A 228 17.36 -9.49 -1.41
N TRP A 229 18.52 -9.28 -2.04
CA TRP A 229 18.57 -8.87 -3.44
C TRP A 229 18.15 -9.97 -4.41
N SER A 230 18.49 -11.22 -4.12
CA SER A 230 18.01 -12.36 -4.94
C SER A 230 16.48 -12.48 -4.90
N ALA A 231 15.87 -12.31 -3.72
CA ALA A 231 14.41 -12.30 -3.56
C ALA A 231 13.78 -11.12 -4.34
N TYR A 232 14.36 -9.93 -4.21
CA TYR A 232 13.86 -8.73 -4.90
C TYR A 232 14.01 -8.80 -6.42
N ASP A 233 15.14 -9.27 -6.95
CA ASP A 233 15.34 -9.38 -8.40
C ASP A 233 14.36 -10.39 -9.02
N ALA A 234 14.09 -11.50 -8.33
CA ALA A 234 13.09 -12.47 -8.75
C ALA A 234 11.67 -11.85 -8.73
N TYR A 235 11.34 -11.08 -7.69
CA TYR A 235 10.08 -10.33 -7.61
C TYR A 235 9.96 -9.28 -8.73
N SER A 236 10.99 -8.45 -8.91
CA SER A 236 11.03 -7.34 -9.86
C SER A 236 10.84 -7.83 -11.30
N LYS A 237 11.53 -8.91 -11.70
CA LYS A 237 11.31 -9.55 -13.01
C LYS A 237 9.85 -9.93 -13.25
N ARG A 238 9.18 -10.53 -12.25
CA ARG A 238 7.75 -10.88 -12.34
C ARG A 238 6.86 -9.64 -12.45
N ARG A 239 7.15 -8.59 -11.67
CA ARG A 239 6.37 -7.34 -11.66
C ARG A 239 6.52 -6.54 -12.94
N ILE A 240 7.73 -6.38 -13.45
CA ILE A 240 7.98 -5.71 -14.74
C ILE A 240 7.22 -6.43 -15.85
N ALA A 241 7.29 -7.76 -15.92
CA ALA A 241 6.54 -8.52 -16.91
C ALA A 241 5.01 -8.33 -16.78
N ALA A 242 4.49 -8.30 -15.55
CA ALA A 242 3.08 -8.04 -15.28
C ALA A 242 2.67 -6.61 -15.68
N HIS A 243 3.48 -5.61 -15.36
CA HIS A 243 3.24 -4.20 -15.72
C HIS A 243 3.27 -3.98 -17.23
N VAL A 244 4.23 -4.57 -17.95
CA VAL A 244 4.27 -4.50 -19.42
C VAL A 244 3.02 -5.14 -20.02
N LYS A 245 2.61 -6.32 -19.53
CA LYS A 245 1.39 -6.99 -19.98
C LYS A 245 0.14 -6.14 -19.74
N GLU A 246 0.07 -5.50 -18.57
CA GLU A 246 -1.04 -4.62 -18.21
C GLU A 246 -1.07 -3.36 -19.07
N PHE A 247 0.08 -2.71 -19.28
CA PHE A 247 0.20 -1.54 -20.14
C PHE A 247 -0.28 -1.83 -21.57
N LEU A 248 0.20 -2.92 -22.18
CA LEU A 248 -0.22 -3.33 -23.53
C LEU A 248 -1.70 -3.66 -23.59
N LYS A 249 -2.25 -4.28 -22.53
CA LYS A 249 -3.68 -4.59 -22.41
C LYS A 249 -4.54 -3.31 -22.34
N VAL A 250 -4.10 -2.30 -21.58
CA VAL A 250 -4.80 -1.02 -21.46
C VAL A 250 -4.72 -0.26 -22.79
N GLN A 251 -3.52 -0.18 -23.40
CA GLN A 251 -3.32 0.50 -24.68
C GLN A 251 -4.16 -0.10 -25.81
N ALA A 252 -4.33 -1.42 -25.84
CA ALA A 252 -5.13 -2.10 -26.87
C ALA A 252 -6.65 -1.88 -26.75
N ALA A 253 -7.14 -1.39 -25.61
CA ALA A 253 -8.57 -1.20 -25.36
C ALA A 253 -8.83 -0.07 -24.34
N GLU A 254 -8.28 1.11 -24.65
CA GLU A 254 -8.29 2.26 -23.74
C GLU A 254 -9.70 2.65 -23.31
N ASN A 255 -10.65 2.65 -24.25
CA ASN A 255 -12.06 2.95 -24.04
C ASN A 255 -12.77 2.01 -23.03
N VAL A 256 -12.17 0.86 -22.71
CA VAL A 256 -12.67 -0.12 -21.74
C VAL A 256 -12.01 0.04 -20.38
N TYR A 257 -10.71 0.36 -20.36
CA TYR A 257 -9.90 0.39 -19.15
C TYR A 257 -9.74 1.79 -18.53
N ILE A 258 -10.06 2.86 -19.25
CA ILE A 258 -10.00 4.24 -18.77
C ILE A 258 -11.41 4.82 -18.74
N CYS A 259 -11.73 5.53 -17.66
CA CYS A 259 -13.01 6.24 -17.58
C CYS A 259 -13.05 7.33 -18.66
N ALA A 260 -14.08 7.30 -19.50
CA ALA A 260 -14.21 8.24 -20.62
C ALA A 260 -14.56 9.68 -20.22
N ALA A 261 -14.89 9.93 -18.94
CA ALA A 261 -15.14 11.29 -18.48
C ALA A 261 -13.81 12.05 -18.33
N HIS A 262 -13.77 13.27 -18.90
CA HIS A 262 -12.64 14.18 -18.80
C HIS A 262 -12.22 14.41 -17.34
N ASP A 263 -10.92 14.52 -17.09
CA ASP A 263 -10.29 14.68 -15.77
C ASP A 263 -10.61 13.59 -14.72
N CYS A 264 -11.18 12.43 -15.08
CA CYS A 264 -11.48 11.39 -14.09
C CYS A 264 -10.25 10.57 -13.65
N ASP A 265 -9.36 10.21 -14.58
CA ASP A 265 -8.19 9.31 -14.46
C ASP A 265 -8.36 7.97 -13.72
N VAL A 266 -9.59 7.61 -13.33
CA VAL A 266 -9.87 6.30 -12.76
C VAL A 266 -9.71 5.25 -13.86
N GLN A 267 -8.88 4.25 -13.57
CA GLN A 267 -8.58 3.12 -14.43
C GLN A 267 -9.23 1.84 -13.88
N ALA A 268 -9.54 0.90 -14.76
CA ALA A 268 -10.10 -0.41 -14.45
C ALA A 268 -9.05 -1.50 -14.64
N MET A 269 -9.02 -2.47 -13.73
CA MET A 269 -8.09 -3.61 -13.82
C MET A 269 -8.65 -4.77 -14.66
N HIS A 270 -9.98 -4.84 -14.84
CA HIS A 270 -10.69 -5.79 -15.68
C HIS A 270 -11.85 -5.13 -16.42
N LYS A 271 -12.30 -5.74 -17.54
CA LYS A 271 -13.28 -5.13 -18.46
C LYS A 271 -14.60 -4.79 -17.78
N ASP A 272 -15.01 -5.60 -16.81
CA ASP A 272 -16.31 -5.47 -16.14
C ASP A 272 -16.32 -4.48 -14.96
N ALA A 273 -15.18 -3.85 -14.63
CA ALA A 273 -15.10 -2.93 -13.50
C ALA A 273 -15.90 -1.64 -13.76
N PHE A 274 -15.98 -1.21 -15.02
CA PHE A 274 -16.72 -0.03 -15.45
C PHE A 274 -18.07 -0.39 -16.08
N ARG A 275 -18.92 0.63 -16.25
CA ARG A 275 -20.18 0.51 -16.97
C ARG A 275 -19.99 1.00 -18.39
N ALA A 276 -20.26 0.14 -19.38
CA ALA A 276 -20.32 0.56 -20.77
C ALA A 276 -21.51 1.50 -21.02
N CYS A 277 -21.38 2.40 -22.00
CA CYS A 277 -22.53 3.14 -22.52
C CYS A 277 -23.60 2.18 -23.08
N THR A 278 -24.85 2.39 -22.69
CA THR A 278 -25.98 1.55 -23.14
C THR A 278 -26.60 2.01 -24.47
N GLY A 279 -26.05 3.04 -25.10
CA GLY A 279 -26.56 3.56 -26.37
C GLY A 279 -25.98 2.86 -27.62
N ASN A 280 -26.27 3.46 -28.78
CA ASN A 280 -25.98 2.90 -30.11
C ASN A 280 -24.56 3.17 -30.61
N CYS A 281 -23.67 3.74 -29.80
CA CYS A 281 -22.28 3.93 -30.19
C CYS A 281 -21.60 2.58 -30.52
N PRO A 282 -20.70 2.54 -31.52
CA PRO A 282 -20.01 1.32 -31.92
C PRO A 282 -19.26 0.65 -30.77
N PRO A 283 -19.23 -0.70 -30.69
CA PRO A 283 -18.52 -1.42 -29.61
C PRO A 283 -17.05 -1.04 -29.45
N GLU A 284 -16.36 -0.75 -30.56
CA GLU A 284 -14.93 -0.48 -30.62
C GLU A 284 -14.57 0.86 -29.95
N THR A 285 -15.45 1.86 -30.05
CA THR A 285 -15.27 3.18 -29.44
C THR A 285 -16.23 3.44 -28.27
N LYS A 286 -16.95 2.40 -27.84
CA LYS A 286 -17.94 2.49 -26.77
C LYS A 286 -17.27 2.93 -25.47
N PRO A 287 -17.64 4.09 -24.91
CA PRO A 287 -17.01 4.59 -23.69
C PRO A 287 -17.49 3.81 -22.47
N HIS A 288 -16.57 3.64 -21.52
CA HIS A 288 -16.84 3.06 -20.22
C HIS A 288 -16.70 4.11 -19.11
N TYR A 289 -17.50 3.95 -18.06
CA TYR A 289 -17.57 4.92 -16.97
C TYR A 289 -17.43 4.25 -15.62
N CYS A 290 -16.63 4.86 -14.75
CA CYS A 290 -16.51 4.42 -13.36
C CYS A 290 -17.78 4.70 -12.55
N SER A 291 -18.59 5.69 -12.94
CA SER A 291 -19.81 6.08 -12.22
C SER A 291 -20.87 6.71 -13.12
N LYS A 292 -22.13 6.77 -12.65
CA LYS A 292 -23.23 7.45 -13.34
C LYS A 292 -22.96 8.95 -13.53
N LEU A 293 -22.31 9.58 -12.56
CA LEU A 293 -21.90 10.99 -12.65
C LEU A 293 -20.94 11.23 -13.83
N CYS A 294 -19.95 10.35 -14.00
CA CYS A 294 -19.00 10.44 -15.12
C CYS A 294 -19.71 10.25 -16.47
N GLN A 295 -20.66 9.31 -16.55
CA GLN A 295 -21.50 9.16 -17.74
C GLN A 295 -22.32 10.43 -18.04
N GLN A 296 -22.92 11.06 -17.03
CA GLN A 296 -23.72 12.28 -17.20
C GLN A 296 -22.85 13.46 -17.66
N LYS A 297 -21.65 13.64 -17.11
CA LYS A 297 -20.71 14.67 -17.55
C LYS A 297 -20.26 14.42 -18.99
N HIS A 298 -19.79 13.22 -19.31
CA HIS A 298 -19.34 12.90 -20.67
C HIS A 298 -20.48 12.90 -21.71
N TRP A 299 -21.74 12.72 -21.29
CA TRP A 299 -22.89 12.75 -22.21
C TRP A 299 -22.95 14.04 -23.03
N PHE A 300 -22.49 15.16 -22.48
CA PHE A 300 -22.45 16.45 -23.17
C PHE A 300 -21.78 16.36 -24.55
N VAL A 301 -20.56 15.80 -24.59
CA VAL A 301 -19.77 15.61 -25.82
C VAL A 301 -20.09 14.29 -26.53
N HIS A 302 -20.51 13.26 -25.80
CA HIS A 302 -20.75 11.93 -26.39
C HIS A 302 -22.11 11.79 -27.10
N ARG A 303 -23.10 12.62 -26.75
CA ARG A 303 -24.50 12.47 -27.21
C ARG A 303 -24.65 12.37 -28.73
N TYR A 304 -23.86 13.13 -29.48
CA TYR A 304 -23.94 13.15 -30.95
C TYR A 304 -23.52 11.79 -31.53
N VAL A 305 -22.29 11.39 -31.23
CA VAL A 305 -21.70 10.10 -31.64
C VAL A 305 -22.59 8.92 -31.23
N CYS A 306 -23.09 8.95 -29.99
CA CYS A 306 -23.96 7.92 -29.45
C CYS A 306 -25.30 7.81 -30.19
N LYS A 307 -25.94 8.94 -30.54
CA LYS A 307 -27.23 8.94 -31.24
C LYS A 307 -27.07 8.55 -32.70
N LYS A 308 -25.97 8.95 -33.34
CA LYS A 308 -25.68 8.66 -34.74
C LYS A 308 -25.10 7.27 -34.97
N GLY A 309 -24.59 6.61 -33.93
CA GLY A 309 -23.99 5.28 -34.04
C GLY A 309 -22.70 5.28 -34.86
N ILE A 310 -21.97 6.39 -34.83
CA ILE A 310 -20.70 6.57 -35.55
C ILE A 310 -19.52 6.43 -34.58
N PRO A 311 -18.29 6.14 -35.05
CA PRO A 311 -17.16 5.86 -34.15
C PRO A 311 -16.58 7.12 -33.50
N ALA A 312 -16.64 8.27 -34.16
CA ALA A 312 -16.10 9.54 -33.69
C ALA A 312 -16.95 10.71 -34.20
N ASP A 313 -16.85 11.86 -33.53
CA ASP A 313 -17.50 13.08 -33.99
C ASP A 313 -16.76 13.62 -35.23
N PRO A 314 -17.42 13.80 -36.39
CA PRO A 314 -16.81 14.35 -37.59
C PRO A 314 -16.38 15.82 -37.44
N VAL A 315 -16.86 16.53 -36.41
CA VAL A 315 -16.54 17.95 -36.13
C VAL A 315 -15.38 18.09 -35.13
N GLY A 316 -14.61 17.03 -34.90
CA GLY A 316 -13.64 16.94 -33.80
C GLY A 316 -12.40 17.86 -33.84
N VAL A 317 -12.31 18.80 -34.80
CA VAL A 317 -11.27 19.81 -34.83
C VAL A 317 -11.94 21.16 -35.03
N ASP A 318 -11.87 22.01 -34.00
CA ASP A 318 -12.13 23.44 -34.14
C ASP A 318 -11.18 23.98 -35.22
N ASP A 319 -11.73 24.32 -36.38
CA ASP A 319 -11.01 24.88 -37.52
C ASP A 319 -10.77 26.39 -37.35
N GLY A 320 -11.18 26.97 -36.22
CA GLY A 320 -11.07 28.39 -35.93
C GLY A 320 -12.01 29.24 -36.77
N ASP A 321 -13.10 28.67 -37.30
CA ASP A 321 -14.08 29.39 -38.10
C ASP A 321 -14.82 30.44 -37.24
N PRO A 322 -14.61 31.75 -37.51
CA PRO A 322 -15.22 32.82 -36.73
C PRO A 322 -16.75 32.91 -36.88
N ASP A 323 -17.34 32.21 -37.86
CA ASP A 323 -18.79 32.17 -38.09
C ASP A 323 -19.51 31.14 -37.19
N TRP A 324 -18.77 30.26 -36.50
CA TRP A 324 -19.34 29.34 -35.51
C TRP A 324 -19.57 30.04 -34.17
N VAL A 325 -20.84 30.24 -33.82
CA VAL A 325 -21.24 30.78 -32.52
C VAL A 325 -21.42 29.62 -31.53
N ASP A 326 -20.53 29.51 -30.54
CA ASP A 326 -20.69 28.60 -29.42
C ASP A 326 -21.98 28.93 -28.64
N VAL A 327 -23.03 28.17 -28.91
CA VAL A 327 -24.37 28.42 -28.35
C VAL A 327 -24.42 27.96 -26.90
N GLY A 328 -23.95 28.81 -25.97
CA GLY A 328 -24.36 28.91 -24.55
C GLY A 328 -24.17 27.70 -23.61
N GLU A 329 -23.92 26.49 -24.10
CA GLU A 329 -23.71 25.31 -23.28
C GLU A 329 -22.21 25.08 -23.06
N ARG A 330 -21.72 25.38 -21.85
CA ARG A 330 -20.32 25.13 -21.47
C ARG A 330 -20.13 23.68 -21.04
N TYR A 331 -19.15 22.98 -21.65
CA TYR A 331 -18.73 21.66 -21.19
C TYR A 331 -17.99 21.77 -19.85
N ASP A 332 -18.72 21.61 -18.74
CA ASP A 332 -18.13 21.59 -17.41
C ASP A 332 -17.51 20.23 -17.08
N THR A 333 -16.19 20.15 -17.19
CA THR A 333 -15.36 19.00 -16.81
C THR A 333 -15.02 18.97 -15.32
N SER A 334 -15.25 20.07 -14.60
CA SER A 334 -14.85 20.18 -13.19
C SER A 334 -15.62 19.17 -12.34
N TYR A 335 -14.94 18.52 -11.43
CA TYR A 335 -15.64 17.81 -10.36
C TYR A 335 -15.84 18.81 -9.21
N PRO A 336 -16.87 18.69 -8.37
CA PRO A 336 -17.01 19.56 -7.21
C PRO A 336 -15.74 19.47 -6.35
N GLU A 337 -14.86 20.47 -6.46
CA GLU A 337 -13.52 20.46 -5.87
C GLU A 337 -13.59 20.59 -4.35
N ASP A 338 -14.68 21.14 -3.81
CA ASP A 338 -14.78 21.58 -2.42
C ASP A 338 -15.60 20.66 -1.50
N VAL A 339 -15.97 19.46 -1.95
CA VAL A 339 -16.94 18.64 -1.21
C VAL A 339 -16.24 17.61 -0.34
N ILE A 340 -16.27 17.85 0.98
CA ILE A 340 -16.10 16.78 1.98
C ILE A 340 -17.05 15.65 1.58
N LEU A 341 -16.50 14.52 1.14
CA LEU A 341 -17.29 13.36 0.77
C LEU A 341 -18.09 12.88 1.97
N ALA A 342 -19.41 12.71 1.81
CA ALA A 342 -20.20 12.02 2.81
C ALA A 342 -19.70 10.57 2.97
N THR A 343 -19.83 9.99 4.16
CA THR A 343 -19.39 8.60 4.42
C THR A 343 -19.97 7.59 3.43
N SER A 344 -21.21 7.80 2.99
CA SER A 344 -21.87 6.95 1.98
C SER A 344 -21.24 7.04 0.58
N GLN A 345 -20.52 8.11 0.28
CA GLN A 345 -19.83 8.32 -0.99
C GLN A 345 -18.39 7.79 -1.00
N VAL A 346 -17.83 7.45 0.16
CA VAL A 346 -16.50 6.84 0.28
C VAL A 346 -16.49 5.44 -0.32
N TRP A 347 -17.56 4.68 -0.09
CA TRP A 347 -17.63 3.27 -0.44
C TRP A 347 -18.22 3.03 -1.83
N SER A 348 -17.70 2.01 -2.52
CA SER A 348 -18.21 1.65 -3.84
C SER A 348 -19.65 1.14 -3.75
N SER A 349 -20.53 1.69 -4.58
CA SER A 349 -21.87 1.13 -4.82
C SER A 349 -21.85 -0.19 -5.59
N ARG A 350 -20.69 -0.57 -6.14
CA ARG A 350 -20.42 -1.87 -6.79
C ARG A 350 -19.18 -2.50 -6.15
N PRO A 351 -19.30 -3.07 -4.94
CA PRO A 351 -18.19 -3.78 -4.32
C PRO A 351 -17.64 -4.86 -5.27
N GLY A 352 -16.32 -4.96 -5.38
CA GLY A 352 -15.64 -5.89 -6.28
C GLY A 352 -15.21 -5.32 -7.64
N ALA A 353 -15.63 -4.10 -7.99
CA ALA A 353 -15.04 -3.40 -9.13
C ALA A 353 -13.59 -3.02 -8.82
N ASP A 354 -12.63 -3.69 -9.48
CA ASP A 354 -11.21 -3.46 -9.28
C ASP A 354 -10.74 -2.26 -10.10
N ILE A 355 -10.54 -1.15 -9.41
CA ILE A 355 -10.24 0.15 -9.99
C ILE A 355 -8.99 0.76 -9.33
N CYS A 356 -8.33 1.66 -10.04
CA CYS A 356 -7.19 2.39 -9.50
C CYS A 356 -7.09 3.83 -10.02
N ILE A 357 -6.24 4.60 -9.35
CA ILE A 357 -5.70 5.88 -9.83
C ILE A 357 -4.20 5.89 -9.64
N ASP A 358 -3.52 6.68 -10.46
CA ASP A 358 -2.08 6.94 -10.35
C ASP A 358 -1.87 8.39 -9.87
N VAL A 359 -1.08 8.56 -8.80
CA VAL A 359 -0.65 9.88 -8.29
C VAL A 359 0.87 9.97 -8.32
N GLN A 360 1.42 11.17 -8.51
CA GLN A 360 2.86 11.36 -8.45
C GLN A 360 3.34 11.35 -7.00
N HIS A 361 4.57 10.92 -6.76
CA HIS A 361 5.14 10.99 -5.42
C HIS A 361 5.49 12.46 -5.06
N HIS A 362 4.94 12.99 -3.96
CA HIS A 362 5.14 14.40 -3.55
C HIS A 362 6.61 14.78 -3.29
N SER A 363 7.43 13.83 -2.79
CA SER A 363 8.83 14.12 -2.47
C SER A 363 9.63 14.55 -3.72
N PRO A 364 10.34 15.70 -3.66
CA PRO A 364 11.18 16.17 -4.77
C PRO A 364 12.36 15.24 -5.07
N TYR A 365 12.71 14.36 -4.13
CA TYR A 365 13.74 13.33 -4.31
C TYR A 365 13.22 12.10 -5.06
N ARG A 366 11.93 12.02 -5.39
CA ARG A 366 11.27 10.87 -6.03
C ARG A 366 10.43 11.27 -7.25
N PRO A 367 10.92 12.12 -8.17
CA PRO A 367 10.09 12.69 -9.25
C PRO A 367 9.63 11.65 -10.29
N MET A 368 10.27 10.47 -10.30
CA MET A 368 9.95 9.38 -11.23
C MET A 368 9.04 8.30 -10.61
N ASP A 369 8.68 8.47 -9.35
CA ASP A 369 7.85 7.51 -8.62
C ASP A 369 6.37 7.87 -8.76
N ILE A 370 5.59 6.86 -9.14
CA ILE A 370 4.13 6.93 -9.17
C ILE A 370 3.61 6.03 -8.04
N ILE A 371 2.62 6.51 -7.30
CA ILE A 371 1.87 5.71 -6.36
C ILE A 371 0.55 5.34 -7.04
N ARG A 372 0.35 4.04 -7.27
CA ARG A 372 -0.92 3.51 -7.76
C ARG A 372 -1.78 3.09 -6.59
N ILE A 373 -2.92 3.73 -6.41
CA ILE A 373 -3.89 3.36 -5.38
C ILE A 373 -4.96 2.50 -6.04
N ARG A 374 -4.96 1.22 -5.69
CA ARG A 374 -5.88 0.21 -6.22
C ARG A 374 -6.85 -0.25 -5.15
N THR A 375 -8.09 -0.46 -5.53
CA THR A 375 -9.17 -0.81 -4.59
C THR A 375 -10.30 -1.57 -5.27
N THR A 376 -10.98 -2.39 -4.47
CA THR A 376 -12.23 -3.08 -4.80
C THR A 376 -13.39 -2.62 -3.93
N THR A 377 -13.14 -1.75 -2.95
CA THR A 377 -14.14 -1.35 -1.95
C THR A 377 -14.37 0.16 -1.88
N LEU A 378 -13.39 0.98 -2.26
CA LEU A 378 -13.53 2.43 -2.32
C LEU A 378 -14.20 2.88 -3.61
N SER A 379 -14.91 4.00 -3.55
CA SER A 379 -15.64 4.53 -4.69
C SER A 379 -14.72 5.31 -5.65
N PRO A 380 -15.12 5.44 -6.93
CA PRO A 380 -14.44 6.36 -7.84
C PRO A 380 -14.46 7.83 -7.37
N ALA A 381 -15.46 8.23 -6.59
CA ALA A 381 -15.51 9.58 -6.04
C ALA A 381 -14.42 9.78 -4.98
N PHE A 382 -14.19 8.78 -4.12
CA PHE A 382 -13.09 8.79 -3.17
C PHE A 382 -11.73 8.84 -3.85
N LEU A 383 -11.52 8.05 -4.91
CA LEU A 383 -10.26 8.10 -5.66
C LEU A 383 -10.01 9.49 -6.28
N ARG A 384 -11.02 10.10 -6.93
CA ARG A 384 -10.87 11.47 -7.45
C ARG A 384 -10.58 12.49 -6.34
N TYR A 385 -11.29 12.39 -5.22
CA TYR A 385 -11.05 13.25 -4.06
C TYR A 385 -9.63 13.09 -3.52
N PHE A 386 -9.15 11.84 -3.37
CA PHE A 386 -7.78 11.57 -2.95
C PHE A 386 -6.77 12.21 -3.90
N ARG A 387 -6.94 12.03 -5.22
CA ARG A 387 -6.04 12.63 -6.21
C ARG A 387 -6.04 14.16 -6.13
N TRP A 388 -7.20 14.77 -5.96
CA TRP A 388 -7.32 16.22 -5.79
C TRP A 388 -6.62 16.70 -4.53
N TYR A 389 -6.88 16.06 -3.39
CA TYR A 389 -6.24 16.38 -2.11
C TYR A 389 -4.72 16.22 -2.19
N TRP A 390 -4.25 15.15 -2.83
CA TRP A 390 -2.82 14.89 -3.04
C TRP A 390 -2.13 15.97 -3.87
N LYS A 391 -2.84 16.56 -4.85
CA LYS A 391 -2.33 17.68 -5.67
C LYS A 391 -2.39 19.03 -4.94
N LEU A 392 -3.30 19.22 -3.98
CA LEU A 392 -3.34 20.44 -3.17
C LEU A 392 -2.13 20.55 -2.25
N GLU A 393 -1.70 19.44 -1.65
CA GLU A 393 -0.47 19.40 -0.83
C GLU A 393 0.80 19.72 -1.65
N GLU A 394 0.76 19.66 -2.98
CA GLU A 394 1.90 20.07 -3.84
C GLU A 394 1.99 21.59 -4.03
N ASN A 395 0.92 22.34 -3.78
CA ASN A 395 0.83 23.79 -3.99
C ASN A 395 0.99 24.63 -2.70
N HIS A 396 1.24 23.97 -1.56
CA HIS A 396 1.52 24.57 -0.27
C HIS A 396 2.88 24.10 0.24
#